data_AF-A0A519IZ82-F1
#
_entry.id   AF-A0A519IZ82-F1
#
_cell.length_a   1.000
_cell.length_b   1.000
_cell.length_c   1.000
_cell.angle_alpha   90.00
_cell.angle_beta   90.00
_cell.angle_gamma   90.00
#
_symmetry.space_group_name_H-M   'P 1'
#
loop_
_entity.id
_entity.type
_entity.pdbx_description
1 polymer ?
#
loop_
_entity_poly.entity_id
_entity_poly.type
_entity_poly.pdbx_seq_one_letter_code
_entity_poly.pdbx_strand_id
1 'polypeptide(L)'
;MTKTGYEALLDLLCVTWGFCGCVKNDRPLHVDDLIPSSGPVTADQFVEWVFLADNMNPNSEPEKWQGHKDAIRAAFIEHMGGDVVDAAHLQ
;
A
#
# COMPACT_ATOMS: atom_id res chain seq x y z
N MET A 1 4.17 10.96 -19.37
CA MET A 1 4.48 11.69 -18.12
C MET A 1 5.14 10.71 -17.20
N THR A 2 6.17 11.12 -16.46
CA THR A 2 6.79 10.28 -15.44
C THR A 2 5.90 10.34 -14.20
N LYS A 3 5.35 9.21 -13.75
CA LYS A 3 4.61 9.14 -12.47
C LYS A 3 5.57 9.44 -11.33
N THR A 4 5.10 10.13 -10.29
CA THR A 4 5.91 10.47 -9.10
C THR A 4 5.05 10.35 -7.85
N GLY A 5 5.68 10.27 -6.68
CA GLY A 5 4.95 10.23 -5.41
C GLY A 5 4.02 9.02 -5.33
N TYR A 6 2.80 9.26 -4.86
CA TYR A 6 1.82 8.20 -4.63
C TYR A 6 1.39 7.47 -5.91
N GLU A 7 1.23 8.17 -7.03
CA GLU A 7 0.88 7.53 -8.31
C GLU A 7 1.96 6.54 -8.77
N ALA A 8 3.24 6.86 -8.56
CA ALA A 8 4.34 5.95 -8.88
C ALA A 8 4.36 4.72 -7.97
N LEU A 9 4.07 4.93 -6.69
CA LEU A 9 3.94 3.85 -5.72
C LEU A 9 2.82 2.89 -6.11
N LEU A 10 1.60 3.40 -6.40
CA LEU A 10 0.48 2.56 -6.82
C LEU A 10 0.77 1.79 -8.12
N ASP A 11 1.45 2.43 -9.08
CA ASP A 11 1.85 1.75 -10.32
C ASP A 11 2.80 0.58 -10.06
N LEU A 12 3.79 0.78 -9.19
CA LEU A 12 4.71 -0.27 -8.78
C LEU A 12 3.95 -1.43 -8.09
N LEU A 13 3.11 -1.10 -7.10
CA LEU A 13 2.36 -2.11 -6.33
C LEU A 13 1.41 -2.91 -7.21
N CYS A 14 0.54 -2.23 -7.96
CA CYS A 14 -0.49 -2.91 -8.74
C CYS A 14 0.08 -3.52 -10.02
N VAL A 15 0.78 -2.75 -10.86
CA VAL A 15 1.19 -3.23 -12.19
C VAL A 15 2.40 -4.17 -12.10
N THR A 16 3.34 -3.90 -11.21
CA THR A 16 4.59 -4.67 -11.14
C THR A 16 4.49 -5.83 -10.14
N TRP A 17 3.88 -5.60 -8.98
CA TRP A 17 3.84 -6.60 -7.89
C TRP A 17 2.48 -7.28 -7.72
N GLY A 18 1.43 -6.82 -8.41
CA GLY A 18 0.11 -7.44 -8.41
C GLY A 18 -0.76 -7.10 -7.19
N PHE A 19 -0.38 -6.12 -6.37
CA PHE A 19 -1.18 -5.64 -5.25
C PHE A 19 -2.14 -4.54 -5.71
N CYS A 20 -3.21 -4.93 -6.40
CA CYS A 20 -4.19 -4.03 -7.01
C CYS A 20 -5.48 -3.88 -6.21
N GLY A 21 -5.60 -4.58 -5.09
CA GLY A 21 -6.87 -4.76 -4.41
C GLY A 21 -7.69 -5.93 -4.97
N CYS A 22 -8.82 -6.19 -4.32
CA CYS A 22 -9.67 -7.34 -4.62
C CYS A 22 -11.14 -6.97 -4.74
N VAL A 23 -11.99 -7.97 -5.04
CA VAL A 23 -13.43 -7.86 -4.85
C VAL A 23 -13.80 -8.58 -3.55
N LYS A 24 -14.41 -7.84 -2.61
CA LYS A 24 -14.86 -8.36 -1.31
C LYS A 24 -16.31 -7.98 -1.09
N ASN A 25 -17.16 -8.98 -0.80
CA ASN A 25 -18.61 -8.80 -0.64
C ASN A 25 -19.25 -8.08 -1.85
N ASP A 26 -18.93 -8.53 -3.06
CA ASP A 26 -19.40 -7.96 -4.34
C ASP A 26 -19.04 -6.48 -4.57
N ARG A 27 -18.05 -5.95 -3.84
CA ARG A 27 -17.54 -4.59 -4.02
C ARG A 27 -16.02 -4.59 -4.25
N PRO A 28 -15.51 -3.75 -5.17
CA PRO A 28 -14.08 -3.49 -5.24
C PRO A 28 -13.58 -2.92 -3.90
N LEU A 29 -12.40 -3.36 -3.48
CA LEU A 29 -11.67 -2.81 -2.34
C LEU A 29 -10.25 -2.49 -2.82
N HIS A 30 -9.91 -1.20 -2.82
CA HIS A 30 -8.59 -0.68 -3.15
C HIS A 30 -7.92 -0.11 -1.88
N VAL A 31 -6.60 0.09 -1.91
CA VAL A 31 -5.87 0.68 -0.77
C VAL A 31 -6.34 2.10 -0.46
N ASP A 32 -6.75 2.87 -1.48
CA ASP A 32 -7.32 4.22 -1.33
C ASP A 32 -8.57 4.24 -0.43
N ASP A 33 -9.36 3.15 -0.43
CA ASP A 33 -10.58 3.05 0.38
C ASP A 33 -10.28 2.90 1.88
N LEU A 34 -9.03 2.61 2.24
CA LEU A 34 -8.57 2.37 3.62
C LEU A 34 -7.82 3.58 4.20
N ILE A 35 -7.35 4.49 3.36
CA ILE A 35 -6.56 5.66 3.76
C ILE A 35 -7.50 6.77 4.24
N PRO A 36 -7.27 7.36 5.43
CA PRO A 36 -8.06 8.48 5.92
C PRO A 36 -7.83 9.73 5.05
N SER A 37 -8.74 10.70 5.15
CA SER A 37 -8.62 11.94 4.36
C SER A 37 -7.46 12.86 4.79
N SER A 38 -6.94 12.71 6.00
CA SER A 38 -5.81 13.47 6.53
C SER A 38 -5.21 12.81 7.77
N GLY A 39 -4.05 13.31 8.20
CA GLY A 39 -3.35 12.84 9.39
C GLY A 39 -2.19 11.89 9.05
N PRO A 40 -1.37 11.52 10.04
CA PRO A 40 -0.17 10.74 9.80
C PRO A 40 -0.50 9.31 9.38
N VAL A 41 0.12 8.86 8.29
CA VAL A 41 0.15 7.47 7.82
C VAL A 41 1.59 7.00 7.83
N THR A 42 1.85 5.91 8.54
CA THR A 42 3.17 5.28 8.56
C THR A 42 3.30 4.29 7.41
N ALA A 43 4.53 4.04 6.96
CA ALA A 43 4.82 3.02 5.95
C ALA A 43 4.32 1.63 6.38
N ASP A 44 4.43 1.29 7.68
CA ASP A 44 3.98 0.00 8.22
C ASP A 44 2.45 -0.12 8.18
N GLN A 45 1.74 0.95 8.51
CA GLN A 45 0.27 0.98 8.42
C GLN A 45 -0.20 0.87 6.96
N PHE A 46 0.49 1.55 6.05
CA PHE A 46 0.21 1.44 4.63
C PHE A 46 0.42 0.01 4.11
N VAL A 47 1.50 -0.67 4.52
CA VAL A 47 1.72 -2.09 4.20
C VAL A 47 0.53 -2.95 4.63
N GLU A 48 0.04 -2.78 5.86
CA GLU A 48 -1.13 -3.53 6.35
C GLU A 48 -2.37 -3.30 5.48
N TRP A 49 -2.61 -2.07 5.04
CA TRP A 49 -3.71 -1.74 4.14
C TRP A 49 -3.57 -2.34 2.75
N VAL A 50 -2.37 -2.39 2.18
CA VAL A 50 -2.13 -3.05 0.89
C VAL A 50 -2.53 -4.53 0.97
N PHE A 51 -2.08 -5.25 2.00
CA PHE A 51 -2.47 -6.65 2.18
C PHE A 51 -3.98 -6.80 2.44
N LEU A 52 -4.58 -5.91 3.23
CA LEU A 52 -6.01 -5.93 3.51
C LEU A 52 -6.84 -5.70 2.23
N ALA A 53 -6.40 -4.77 1.38
CA ALA A 53 -7.05 -4.46 0.11
C ALA A 53 -7.04 -5.66 -0.84
N ASP A 54 -5.97 -6.46 -0.85
CA ASP A 54 -5.88 -7.72 -1.62
C ASP A 54 -6.51 -8.93 -0.92
N ASN A 55 -7.21 -8.72 0.19
CA ASN A 55 -7.82 -9.77 1.02
C ASN A 55 -6.82 -10.86 1.44
N MET A 56 -5.58 -10.45 1.67
CA MET A 56 -4.51 -11.30 2.17
C MET A 56 -4.31 -11.07 3.67
N ASN A 57 -4.02 -12.14 4.42
CA ASN A 57 -3.61 -12.03 5.82
C ASN A 57 -2.09 -12.22 5.92
N PRO A 58 -1.29 -11.17 6.10
CA PRO A 58 0.15 -11.30 6.13
C PRO A 58 0.67 -11.99 7.39
N ASN A 59 -0.20 -12.24 8.39
CA ASN A 59 0.14 -12.95 9.62
C ASN A 59 -0.11 -14.46 9.52
N SER A 60 -0.74 -14.96 8.46
CA SER A 60 -0.97 -16.41 8.28
C SER A 60 0.31 -17.16 7.92
N GLU A 61 1.22 -16.51 7.19
CA GLU A 61 2.51 -17.05 6.77
C GLU A 61 3.61 -15.98 6.90
N PRO A 62 4.03 -15.62 8.13
CA PRO A 62 4.92 -14.47 8.36
C PRO A 62 6.23 -14.55 7.58
N GLU A 63 6.85 -15.73 7.52
CA GLU A 63 8.12 -15.97 6.81
C GLU A 63 8.00 -15.73 5.30
N LYS A 64 6.85 -16.09 4.70
CA LYS A 64 6.56 -15.87 3.27
C LYS A 64 6.34 -14.40 2.97
N TRP A 65 5.65 -13.68 3.86
CA TRP A 65 5.21 -12.32 3.60
C TRP A 65 6.20 -11.26 4.07
N GLN A 66 7.17 -11.58 4.92
CA GLN A 66 8.12 -10.60 5.45
C GLN A 66 8.87 -9.86 4.34
N GLY A 67 9.37 -10.58 3.32
CA GLY A 67 10.06 -9.95 2.18
C GLY A 67 9.17 -8.99 1.39
N HIS A 68 7.87 -9.29 1.27
CA HIS A 68 6.90 -8.40 0.62
C HIS A 68 6.60 -7.18 1.48
N LYS A 69 6.42 -7.36 2.80
CA LYS A 69 6.25 -6.24 3.74
C LYS A 69 7.42 -5.26 3.66
N ASP A 70 8.65 -5.80 3.72
CA ASP A 70 9.87 -4.99 3.68
C ASP A 70 10.00 -4.25 2.33
N ALA A 71 9.67 -4.91 1.22
CA ALA A 71 9.70 -4.30 -0.11
C ALA A 71 8.66 -3.18 -0.27
N ILE A 72 7.42 -3.40 0.17
CA ILE A 72 6.35 -2.38 0.13
C ILE A 72 6.70 -1.19 1.02
N ARG A 73 7.22 -1.45 2.23
CA ARG A 73 7.70 -0.40 3.14
C ARG A 73 8.82 0.44 2.53
N ALA A 74 9.81 -0.21 1.91
CA ALA A 74 10.92 0.47 1.25
C ALA A 74 10.44 1.33 0.07
N ALA A 75 9.55 0.79 -0.77
CA ALA A 75 8.95 1.53 -1.87
C ALA A 75 8.14 2.73 -1.39
N PHE A 76 7.39 2.59 -0.30
CA PHE A 76 6.67 3.72 0.31
C PHE A 76 7.65 4.83 0.69
N ILE A 77 8.72 4.51 1.42
CA ILE A 77 9.72 5.50 1.85
C ILE A 77 10.39 6.16 0.65
N GLU A 78 10.74 5.38 -0.37
CA GLU A 78 11.38 5.88 -1.59
C GLU A 78 10.49 6.85 -2.36
N HIS A 79 9.22 6.49 -2.57
CA HIS A 79 8.29 7.29 -3.37
C HIS A 79 7.65 8.44 -2.61
N MET A 80 7.38 8.27 -1.31
CA MET A 80 6.73 9.28 -0.47
C MET A 80 7.72 10.21 0.24
N GLY A 81 9.01 9.87 0.23
CA GLY A 81 10.09 10.69 0.80
C GLY A 81 10.22 10.60 2.32
N GLY A 82 9.52 9.67 2.97
CA GLY A 82 9.54 9.48 4.43
C GLY A 82 8.82 8.20 4.87
N ASP A 83 9.11 7.76 6.09
CA ASP A 83 8.44 6.63 6.75
C ASP A 83 7.10 7.01 7.37
N VAL A 84 6.81 8.31 7.47
CA VAL A 84 5.52 8.88 7.85
C VAL A 84 5.21 10.06 6.93
N VAL A 85 4.01 10.08 6.35
CA VAL A 85 3.49 11.21 5.56
C VAL A 85 2.08 11.55 5.99
N ASP A 86 1.62 12.76 5.67
CA ASP A 86 0.20 13.08 5.82
C ASP A 86 -0.62 12.33 4.76
N ALA A 87 -1.76 11.76 5.14
CA ALA A 87 -2.64 11.01 4.27
C ALA A 87 -3.13 11.83 3.07
N ALA A 88 -3.18 13.17 3.17
CA ALA A 88 -3.49 14.05 2.06
C ALA A 88 -2.48 13.96 0.89
N HIS A 89 -1.30 13.36 1.10
CA HIS A 89 -0.32 13.07 0.04
C HIS A 89 -0.52 11.70 -0.61
N LEU A 90 -1.47 10.89 -0.13
CA LEU A 90 -1.78 9.55 -0.63
C LEU A 90 -3.14 9.55 -1.38
N GLN A 91 -3.39 10.58 -2.18
CA GLN A 91 -4.66 10.82 -2.89
C GLN A 91 -4.45 11.41 -4.28
#